data_AF-A0A2C5ZJS5-F1
#
_entry.id   AF-A0A2C5ZJS5-F1
#
_cell.length_a   1.000
_cell.length_b   1.000
_cell.length_c   1.000
_cell.angle_alpha   90.00
_cell.angle_beta   90.00
_cell.angle_gamma   90.00
#
_symmetry.space_group_name_H-M   'P 1'
#
loop_
_entity.id
_entity.type
_entity.pdbx_description
1 polymer ?
#
loop_
_entity_poly.entity_id
_entity_poly.type
_entity_poly.pdbx_seq_one_letter_code
_entity_poly.pdbx_strand_id
1 'polypeptide(L)'
;MTYLALLAATCAADTLHTSHHVHSGRHVHGDWRTNNGAVHSINADDGCRTPNVPGMVDFCIDYRRQRLHFRFGGQKRRCMRRRNYEFKKVNAGNYEFTEWNEAPCDW
;
A
#
# COMPACT_ATOMS: atom_id res chain seq x y z
N MET A 1 18.07 39.94 -1.29
CA MET A 1 16.92 39.02 -1.51
C MET A 1 17.45 37.61 -1.49
N THR A 2 17.32 36.92 -0.37
CA THR A 2 17.91 35.57 -0.17
C THR A 2 16.84 34.55 -0.55
N TYR A 3 17.08 33.80 -1.62
CA TYR A 3 16.20 32.72 -2.05
C TYR A 3 16.33 31.54 -1.07
N LEU A 4 15.26 31.25 -0.32
CA LEU A 4 15.13 30.03 0.46
C LEU A 4 15.03 28.84 -0.50
N ALA A 5 16.13 28.08 -0.64
CA ALA A 5 16.10 26.77 -1.25
C ALA A 5 15.31 25.83 -0.32
N LEU A 6 14.07 25.53 -0.70
CA LEU A 6 13.33 24.41 -0.12
C LEU A 6 14.10 23.13 -0.44
N LEU A 7 14.74 22.52 0.57
CA LEU A 7 15.13 21.13 0.46
C LEU A 7 13.85 20.33 0.26
N ALA A 8 13.59 19.92 -0.98
CA ALA A 8 12.62 18.88 -1.27
C ALA A 8 13.18 17.58 -0.68
N ALA A 9 12.99 17.38 0.63
CA ALA A 9 13.04 16.05 1.19
C ALA A 9 12.01 15.25 0.40
N THR A 10 12.47 14.36 -0.47
CA THR A 10 11.64 13.30 -1.00
C THR A 10 11.23 12.49 0.23
N CYS A 11 10.10 12.85 0.85
CA CYS A 11 9.45 11.97 1.81
C CYS A 11 9.17 10.71 1.01
N ALA A 12 10.02 9.70 1.10
CA ALA A 12 9.69 8.43 0.49
C ALA A 12 8.45 7.97 1.25
N ALA A 13 7.31 8.06 0.58
CA ALA A 13 6.07 7.54 1.11
C ALA A 13 6.23 6.02 1.22
N ASP A 14 5.53 5.44 2.19
CA ASP A 14 5.38 4.00 2.18
C ASP A 14 4.64 3.62 0.88
N THR A 15 4.97 2.47 0.32
CA THR A 15 4.30 1.93 -0.87
C THR A 15 3.85 0.52 -0.60
N LEU A 16 2.76 0.10 -1.24
CA LEU A 16 2.26 -1.25 -1.14
C LEU A 16 2.11 -1.83 -2.54
N HIS A 17 2.70 -2.99 -2.76
CA HIS A 17 2.44 -3.79 -3.93
C HIS A 17 1.56 -4.97 -3.54
N THR A 18 0.45 -5.21 -4.23
CA THR A 18 -0.37 -6.40 -3.97
C THR A 18 -0.48 -7.24 -5.23
N SER A 19 -0.62 -8.54 -5.05
CA SER A 19 -0.93 -9.47 -6.14
C SER A 19 -2.16 -10.30 -5.78
N HIS A 20 -3.03 -10.49 -6.77
CA HIS A 20 -4.22 -11.31 -6.59
C HIS A 20 -4.52 -12.16 -7.81
N HIS A 21 -5.11 -13.33 -7.56
CA HIS A 21 -5.46 -14.26 -8.62
C HIS A 21 -6.78 -13.84 -9.23
N VAL A 22 -6.79 -13.59 -10.54
CA VAL A 22 -7.94 -12.99 -11.24
C VAL A 22 -9.15 -13.93 -11.24
N HIS A 23 -8.93 -15.26 -11.24
CA HIS A 23 -10.04 -16.22 -11.31
C HIS A 23 -10.66 -16.53 -9.95
N SER A 24 -9.89 -16.52 -8.87
CA SER A 24 -10.43 -16.76 -7.52
C SER A 24 -10.87 -15.47 -6.82
N GLY A 25 -10.49 -14.29 -7.34
CA GLY A 25 -10.75 -12.99 -6.72
C GLY A 25 -10.05 -12.81 -5.38
N ARG A 26 -9.11 -13.70 -5.03
CA ARG A 26 -8.43 -13.69 -3.73
C ARG A 26 -7.13 -12.91 -3.82
N HIS A 27 -6.97 -11.91 -2.94
CA HIS A 27 -5.76 -11.12 -2.79
C HIS A 27 -4.78 -11.85 -1.87
N VAL A 28 -3.86 -12.58 -2.49
CA VAL A 28 -3.10 -13.62 -1.80
C VAL A 28 -1.90 -13.05 -1.06
N HIS A 29 -1.40 -11.88 -1.48
CA HIS A 29 -0.14 -11.36 -0.98
C HIS A 29 0.02 -9.84 -1.19
N GLY A 30 0.62 -9.18 -0.21
CA GLY A 30 1.08 -7.80 -0.32
C GLY A 30 2.50 -7.62 0.21
N ASP A 31 3.29 -6.83 -0.50
CA ASP A 31 4.62 -6.36 -0.08
C ASP A 31 4.51 -4.90 0.36
N TRP A 32 4.54 -4.68 1.68
CA TRP A 32 4.63 -3.35 2.26
C TRP A 32 6.08 -2.88 2.26
N ARG A 33 6.35 -1.77 1.59
CA ARG A 33 7.69 -1.16 1.54
C ARG A 33 7.69 0.13 2.33
N THR A 34 8.51 0.17 3.36
CA THR A 34 8.70 1.36 4.17
C THR A 34 9.67 2.33 3.49
N ASN A 35 9.60 3.61 3.87
CA ASN A 35 10.54 4.64 3.40
C ASN A 35 12.02 4.24 3.51
N ASN A 36 12.40 3.58 4.61
CA ASN A 36 13.79 3.14 4.85
C ASN A 36 14.20 1.88 4.05
N GLY A 37 13.36 1.40 3.13
CA GLY A 37 13.66 0.28 2.24
C GLY A 37 13.36 -1.10 2.81
N ALA A 38 12.82 -1.22 4.03
CA ALA A 38 12.38 -2.51 4.55
C ALA A 38 11.14 -3.01 3.81
N VAL A 39 11.06 -4.32 3.62
CA VAL A 39 9.93 -4.99 2.95
C VAL A 39 9.29 -5.96 3.92
N HIS A 40 7.98 -5.85 4.08
CA HIS A 40 7.19 -6.69 4.97
C HIS A 40 6.07 -7.36 4.18
N SER A 41 6.00 -8.69 4.29
CA SER A 41 4.88 -9.45 3.75
C SER A 41 3.63 -9.21 4.60
N ILE A 42 2.53 -8.83 3.96
CA ILE A 42 1.24 -8.59 4.61
C ILE A 42 0.14 -9.42 3.95
N ASN A 43 -0.88 -9.75 4.74
CA ASN A 43 -2.14 -10.23 4.19
C ASN A 43 -2.84 -9.03 3.53
N ALA A 44 -3.08 -9.14 2.22
CA ALA A 44 -3.72 -8.11 1.42
C ALA A 44 -5.19 -8.46 1.05
N ASP A 45 -5.89 -9.36 1.75
CA ASP A 45 -7.33 -9.54 1.51
C ASP A 45 -8.11 -8.25 1.81
N ASP A 46 -9.30 -8.12 1.24
CA ASP A 46 -10.20 -6.98 1.47
C ASP A 46 -10.63 -6.87 2.94
N GLY A 47 -10.70 -5.66 3.49
CA GLY A 47 -11.11 -5.36 4.86
C GLY A 47 -9.97 -5.01 5.83
N CYS A 48 -10.33 -4.82 7.10
CA CYS A 48 -9.45 -4.35 8.17
C CYS A 48 -8.74 -5.48 8.94
N ARG A 49 -7.47 -5.28 9.27
CA ARG A 49 -6.63 -6.21 10.04
C ARG A 49 -5.41 -5.51 10.64
N THR A 50 -4.73 -6.17 11.56
CA THR A 50 -3.39 -5.76 12.00
C THR A 50 -2.36 -6.54 11.19
N PRO A 51 -1.55 -5.89 10.33
CA PRO A 51 -0.58 -6.59 9.51
C PRO A 51 0.72 -6.82 10.28
N ASN A 52 1.57 -7.70 9.78
CA ASN A 52 2.89 -7.98 10.36
C ASN A 52 3.93 -6.92 9.96
N VAL A 53 3.60 -5.65 10.18
CA VAL A 53 4.51 -4.50 9.96
C VAL A 53 4.79 -3.87 11.32
N PRO A 54 6.06 -3.81 11.77
CA PRO A 54 6.40 -3.29 13.09
C PRO A 54 5.80 -1.91 13.37
N GLY A 55 5.04 -1.81 14.46
CA GLY A 55 4.42 -0.56 14.91
C GLY A 55 3.14 -0.17 14.14
N MET A 56 2.76 -0.89 13.08
CA MET A 56 1.47 -0.67 12.41
C MET A 56 0.36 -1.27 13.27
N VAL A 57 -0.57 -0.44 13.68
CA VAL A 57 -1.66 -0.83 14.59
C VAL A 57 -2.99 -1.01 13.87
N ASP A 58 -3.11 -0.46 12.67
CA ASP A 58 -4.34 -0.50 11.87
C ASP A 58 -4.01 -0.51 10.38
N PHE A 59 -4.72 -1.34 9.63
CA PHE A 59 -4.61 -1.47 8.17
C PHE A 59 -5.94 -1.97 7.60
N CYS A 60 -6.52 -1.21 6.69
CA CYS A 60 -7.73 -1.57 5.99
C CYS A 60 -7.58 -1.28 4.51
N ILE A 61 -7.86 -2.28 3.67
CA ILE A 61 -7.90 -2.12 2.22
C ILE A 61 -9.33 -2.35 1.73
N ASP A 62 -9.77 -1.48 0.82
CA ASP A 62 -11.10 -1.50 0.19
C ASP A 62 -10.85 -1.50 -1.33
N TYR A 63 -10.77 -2.71 -1.88
CA TYR A 63 -10.49 -2.89 -3.30
C TYR A 63 -11.61 -2.36 -4.19
N ARG A 64 -12.86 -2.46 -3.73
CA ARG A 64 -14.04 -1.97 -4.46
C ARG A 64 -13.96 -0.47 -4.70
N ARG A 65 -13.46 0.30 -3.72
CA ARG A 65 -13.29 1.75 -3.81
C ARG A 65 -11.85 2.19 -4.08
N GLN A 66 -10.95 1.23 -4.34
CA GLN A 66 -9.54 1.48 -4.68
C GLN A 66 -8.82 2.39 -3.67
N ARG A 67 -9.12 2.19 -2.38
CA ARG A 67 -8.57 2.99 -1.29
C ARG A 67 -8.11 2.09 -0.16
N LEU A 68 -7.05 2.49 0.54
CA LEU A 68 -6.65 1.84 1.78
C LEU A 68 -6.25 2.90 2.80
N HIS A 69 -6.37 2.56 4.07
CA HIS A 69 -5.83 3.37 5.15
C HIS A 69 -5.07 2.52 6.14
N PHE A 70 -4.11 3.15 6.80
CA PHE A 70 -3.26 2.51 7.78
C PHE A 70 -2.85 3.52 8.84
N ARG A 71 -2.38 3.01 9.97
CA ARG A 71 -1.89 3.84 11.07
C ARG A 71 -0.79 3.12 11.84
N PHE A 72 0.27 3.85 12.13
CA PHE A 72 1.28 3.43 13.10
C PHE A 72 0.95 3.96 14.49
N GLY A 73 1.40 3.28 15.54
CA GLY A 73 1.23 3.72 16.92
C GLY A 73 1.72 5.16 17.11
N GLY A 74 0.90 6.01 17.71
CA GLY A 74 1.22 7.43 17.93
C GLY A 74 1.13 8.33 16.68
N GLN A 75 0.80 7.79 15.51
CA GLN A 75 0.62 8.58 14.28
C GLN A 75 -0.87 8.77 13.94
N LYS A 76 -1.16 9.79 13.12
CA LYS A 76 -2.48 9.97 12.50
C LYS A 76 -2.72 8.91 11.42
N ARG A 77 -3.99 8.70 11.06
CA ARG A 77 -4.38 7.87 9.92
C ARG A 77 -3.70 8.39 8.64
N ARG A 78 -3.10 7.49 7.89
CA ARG A 78 -2.54 7.71 6.56
C ARG A 78 -3.35 6.89 5.55
N CYS A 79 -3.32 7.31 4.31
CA CYS A 79 -4.13 6.70 3.27
C CYS A 79 -3.32 6.47 2.01
N MET A 80 -3.70 5.45 1.24
CA MET A 80 -3.17 5.21 -0.10
C MET A 80 -4.31 5.02 -1.08
N ARG A 81 -4.01 5.31 -2.35
CA ARG A 81 -4.88 4.97 -3.47
C ARG A 81 -4.12 4.05 -4.43
N ARG A 82 -4.88 3.21 -5.13
CA ARG A 82 -4.33 2.41 -6.21
C ARG A 82 -3.86 3.35 -7.31
N ARG A 83 -2.57 3.28 -7.63
CA ARG A 83 -1.94 4.11 -8.66
C ARG A 83 -1.90 3.40 -10.00
N ASN A 84 -1.39 2.18 -9.99
CA ASN A 84 -1.19 1.37 -11.19
C ASN A 84 -1.74 -0.04 -10.97
N TYR A 85 -2.07 -0.70 -12.07
CA TYR A 85 -2.33 -2.13 -12.10
C TYR A 85 -1.75 -2.74 -13.37
N GLU A 86 -1.36 -4.01 -13.31
CA GLU A 86 -0.82 -4.77 -14.43
C GLU A 86 -1.33 -6.21 -14.35
N PHE A 87 -1.85 -6.73 -15.47
CA PHE A 87 -2.24 -8.14 -15.57
C PHE A 87 -1.08 -8.95 -16.16
N LYS A 88 -0.66 -9.99 -15.45
CA LYS A 88 0.33 -10.96 -15.95
C LYS A 88 -0.21 -12.37 -15.91
N LYS A 89 0.07 -13.10 -16.98
CA LYS A 89 -0.05 -14.55 -17.01
C LYS A 89 1.28 -15.15 -16.56
N VAL A 90 1.27 -15.88 -15.47
CA VAL A 90 2.39 -16.72 -15.01
C VAL A 90 1.97 -18.18 -15.12
N ASN A 91 2.92 -19.12 -15.01
CA ASN A 91 2.61 -20.55 -15.10
C ASN A 91 1.53 -21.02 -14.10
N ALA A 92 1.40 -20.31 -12.96
CA ALA A 92 0.40 -20.57 -11.92
C ALA A 92 -0.99 -19.94 -12.17
N GLY A 93 -1.18 -19.21 -13.28
CA GLY A 93 -2.45 -18.58 -13.66
C GLY A 93 -2.35 -17.10 -14.00
N ASN A 94 -3.50 -16.43 -14.00
CA ASN A 94 -3.60 -14.99 -14.29
C ASN A 94 -3.62 -14.21 -12.97
N TYR A 95 -2.73 -13.23 -12.86
CA TYR A 95 -2.59 -12.38 -11.69
C TYR A 95 -2.72 -10.91 -12.06
N GLU A 96 -3.35 -10.14 -11.19
CA GLU A 96 -3.29 -8.69 -11.22
C GLU A 96 -2.31 -8.22 -10.13
N PHE A 97 -1.34 -7.42 -10.55
CA PHE A 97 -0.39 -6.73 -9.70
C PHE A 97 -0.82 -5.28 -9.58
N THR A 98 -0.87 -4.74 -8.38
CA THR A 98 -1.31 -3.36 -8.13
C THR A 98 -0.28 -2.62 -7.29
N GLU A 99 0.00 -1.37 -7.66
CA GLU A 99 0.81 -0.43 -6.88
C GLU A 99 -0.11 0.55 -6.14
N TRP A 100 0.18 0.78 -4.88
CA TRP A 100 -0.56 1.68 -4.00
C TRP A 100 0.41 2.67 -3.36
N ASN A 101 0.10 3.96 -3.50
CA ASN A 101 0.94 5.05 -3.00
C ASN A 101 0.13 5.97 -2.10
N GLU A 102 0.81 6.62 -1.16
CA GLU A 102 0.17 7.56 -0.25
C GLU A 102 -0.57 8.67 -0.99
N ALA A 103 -1.74 8.99 -0.45
CA ALA A 103 -2.64 9.99 -0.94
C ALA A 103 -3.30 10.70 0.26
N PRO A 104 -3.85 11.91 0.05
CA PRO A 104 -4.68 12.56 1.06
C PRO A 104 -5.82 11.65 1.52
N CYS A 105 -6.14 11.68 2.81
CA CYS A 105 -7.29 10.97 3.38
C CYS A 105 -8.58 11.80 3.24
N ASP A 106 -9.19 11.81 2.07
CA ASP A 106 -10.39 12.60 1.75
C ASP A 106 -11.72 11.80 1.84
N TRP A 107 -11.75 10.71 2.62
CA TRP A 107 -12.92 9.83 2.81
C TRP A 107 -13.08 9.25 4.22
#